data_AF-A0A931LDN0-F1
#
_entry.id   AF-A0A931LDN0-F1
#
_cell.length_a   1.000
_cell.length_b   1.000
_cell.length_c   1.000
_cell.angle_alpha   90.00
_cell.angle_beta   90.00
_cell.angle_gamma   90.00
#
_symmetry.space_group_name_H-M   'P 1'
#
loop_
_entity.id
_entity.type
_entity.pdbx_description
1 polymer ?
#
loop_
_entity_poly.entity_id
_entity_poly.type
_entity_poly.pdbx_seq_one_letter_code
_entity_poly.pdbx_strand_id
1 'polypeptide(L)' 'MQFEVEIYKSETGEWVATAVAYKVTVKGRTENEALAMIMEALNKHFKSAARAD' A
#
# COMPACT_ATOMS: atom_id res chain seq x y z
N MET A 1 4.42 -14.38 -2.93
CA MET A 1 4.69 -13.56 -1.72
C MET A 1 3.36 -13.11 -1.16
N GLN A 2 3.20 -13.16 0.16
CA GLN A 2 2.01 -12.66 0.87
C GLN A 2 2.44 -11.46 1.70
N PHE A 3 1.58 -10.44 1.77
CA PHE A 3 1.83 -9.21 2.51
C PHE A 3 0.63 -8.92 3.40
N GLU A 4 0.89 -8.59 4.66
CA GLU A 4 -0.14 -8.11 5.56
C GLU A 4 -0.41 -6.62 5.30
N VAL A 5 -1.66 -6.31 4.98
CA VAL A 5 -2.11 -4.95 4.68
C VAL A 5 -3.29 -4.64 5.59
N GLU A 6 -3.14 -3.58 6.38
CA GLU A 6 -4.25 -3.01 7.14
C GLU A 6 -4.99 -2.01 6.26
N ILE A 7 -6.32 -2.17 6.17
CA ILE A 7 -7.19 -1.30 5.40
C ILE A 7 -8.32 -0.80 6.28
N TYR A 8 -8.53 0.51 6.23
CA TYR A 8 -9.63 1.16 6.94
C TYR A 8 -10.10 2.40 6.20
N LYS A 9 -11.35 2.80 6.47
CA LYS A 9 -11.88 4.07 6.02
C LYS A 9 -11.60 5.14 7.07
N SER A 10 -10.93 6.21 6.66
CA SER A 10 -10.64 7.37 7.51
C SER A 10 -11.88 8.23 7.78
N GLU A 11 -11.76 9.12 8.76
CA GLU A 11 -12.82 10.07 9.14
C GLU A 11 -13.19 11.04 8.02
N THR A 12 -12.26 11.33 7.10
CA THR A 12 -12.50 12.15 5.89
C THR A 12 -13.21 11.38 4.78
N GLY A 13 -13.45 10.07 4.98
CA GLY A 13 -14.09 9.18 4.01
C GLY A 13 -13.13 8.55 3.00
N GLU A 14 -11.84 8.84 3.07
CA GLU A 14 -10.81 8.22 2.24
C GLU A 14 -10.48 6.82 2.76
N TRP A 15 -10.16 5.89 1.85
CA TRP A 15 -9.65 4.58 2.18
C TRP A 15 -8.14 4.63 2.35
N VAL A 16 -7.63 4.14 3.47
CA VAL A 16 -6.21 4.09 3.78
C VAL A 16 -5.77 2.64 3.78
N ALA A 17 -4.70 2.32 3.06
CA ALA A 17 -4.08 1.01 3.05
C ALA A 17 -2.62 1.12 3.50
N THR A 18 -2.23 0.31 4.49
CA THR A 18 -0.88 0.30 5.07
C THR A 18 -0.31 -1.10 5.05
N ALA A 19 0.82 -1.29 4.37
CA ALA A 19 1.61 -2.51 4.46
C ALA A 19 2.51 -2.45 5.71
N VAL A 20 2.08 -3.11 6.79
CA VAL A 20 2.68 -2.98 8.13
C VAL A 20 4.17 -3.33 8.14
N ALA A 21 4.54 -4.42 7.48
CA ALA A 21 5.93 -4.90 7.43
C ALA A 21 6.89 -3.94 6.70
N TYR A 22 6.37 -3.12 5.78
CA TYR A 22 7.19 -2.25 4.92
C TYR A 22 7.00 -0.77 5.21
N LYS A 23 6.12 -0.42 6.15
CA LYS A 23 5.75 0.97 6.48
C LYS A 23 5.36 1.79 5.24
N VAL A 24 4.74 1.14 4.26
CA VAL A 24 4.22 1.79 3.06
C VAL A 24 2.74 2.07 3.28
N THR A 25 2.31 3.30 3.09
CA THR A 25 0.92 3.72 3.24
C THR A 25 0.46 4.45 1.98
N VAL A 26 -0.75 4.14 1.53
CA VAL A 26 -1.42 4.81 0.40
C VAL A 26 -2.85 5.19 0.77
N LYS A 27 -3.43 6.14 0.04
CA LYS A 27 -4.81 6.58 0.21
C LYS A 27 -5.56 6.53 -1.11
N GLY A 28 -6.79 6.01 -1.10
CA GLY A 28 -7.68 5.94 -2.25
C GLY A 28 -9.10 6.38 -1.94
N ARG A 29 -9.91 6.59 -2.99
CA ARG A 29 -11.32 6.99 -2.86
C ARG A 29 -12.22 5.78 -2.61
N THR A 30 -11.76 4.59 -2.98
CA THR A 30 -12.43 3.31 -2.73
C THR A 30 -11.45 2.29 -2.14
N GLU A 31 -11.99 1.26 -1.49
CA GLU A 31 -11.19 0.16 -0.92
C GLU A 31 -10.33 -0.51 -1.99
N ASN A 32 -10.93 -0.81 -3.14
CA ASN A 32 -10.27 -1.51 -4.23
C ASN A 32 -9.17 -0.67 -4.88
N GLU A 33 -9.36 0.65 -4.96
CA GLU A 33 -8.32 1.57 -5.42
C GLU A 33 -7.13 1.62 -4.44
N ALA A 34 -7.40 1.70 -3.13
CA ALA A 34 -6.36 1.66 -2.10
C ALA A 34 -5.57 0.34 -2.14
N LEU A 35 -6.25 -0.78 -2.37
CA LEU A 35 -5.63 -2.10 -2.60
C LEU A 35 -4.74 -2.12 -3.84
N ALA A 36 -5.22 -1.63 -4.98
CA ALA A 36 -4.42 -1.60 -6.21
C ALA A 36 -3.16 -0.72 -6.02
N MET A 37 -3.31 0.43 -5.37
CA MET A 37 -2.20 1.35 -5.11
C MET A 37 -1.16 0.79 -4.15
N ILE A 38 -1.55 0.07 -3.09
CA ILE A 38 -0.57 -0.48 -2.15
C ILE A 38 0.24 -1.59 -2.82
N MET A 39 -0.38 -2.40 -3.69
CA MET A 39 0.33 -3.40 -4.49
C MET A 39 1.34 -2.75 -5.44
N GLU A 40 0.98 -1.65 -6.11
CA GLU A 40 1.90 -0.93 -6.99
C GLU A 40 3.05 -0.28 -6.21
N ALA A 41 2.74 0.33 -5.05
CA ALA A 41 3.73 0.95 -4.17
C ALA A 41 4.75 -0.08 -3.63
N LEU A 42 4.28 -1.26 -3.23
CA LEU A 42 5.14 -2.37 -2.82
C LEU A 42 6.02 -2.85 -3.99
N ASN A 43 5.45 -3.04 -5.18
CA ASN A 43 6.22 -3.44 -6.36
C ASN A 43 7.33 -2.43 -6.70
N LYS A 44 7.03 -1.13 -6.61
CA LYS A 44 8.03 -0.06 -6.77
C LYS A 44 9.11 -0.13 -5.70
N HIS A 45 8.72 -0.31 -4.44
CA HIS A 45 9.65 -0.42 -3.32
C HIS A 45 10.66 -1.57 -3.51
N PHE A 46 10.19 -2.76 -3.91
CA PHE A 46 11.06 -3.91 -4.16
C PHE A 46 11.92 -3.75 -5.42
N LYS A 47 11.39 -3.16 -6.50
CA LYS A 47 12.17 -2.89 -7.71
C LYS A 47 13.28 -1.87 -7.47
N SER A 48 13.03 -0.86 -6.64
CA SER A 48 14.05 0.10 -6.23
C SER A 48 15.11 -0.55 -5.35
N ALA A 49 14.72 -1.43 -4.42
CA ALA A 49 15.66 -2.20 -3.60
C ALA A 49 16.53 -3.14 -4.45
N ALA A 50 15.96 -3.78 -5.47
CA ALA A 50 16.68 -4.69 -6.37
C ALA A 50 17.65 -3.99 -7.34
N ARG A 51 17.60 -2.66 -7.46
CA ARG A 51 18.52 -1.86 -8.29
C ARG A 51 19.66 -1.22 -7.50
N ALA A 52 19.66 -1.38 -6.18
CA ALA A 52 20.66 -0.81 -5.28
C ALA A 52 21.78 -1.81 -4.91
N ASP A 53 21.83 -2.97 -5.56
CA ASP A 53 22.88 -3.99 -5.46
C ASP A 53 23.72 -4.04 -6.74
#